data_AF-A0A165BDB9-F1
#
_entry.id   AF-A0A165BDB9-F1
#
_cell.length_a   1.000
_cell.length_b   1.000
_cell.length_c   1.000
_cell.angle_alpha   90.00
_cell.angle_beta   90.00
_cell.angle_gamma   90.00
#
_symmetry.space_group_name_H-M   'P 1'
#
loop_
_entity.id
_entity.type
_entity.pdbx_description
1 polymer ?
#
loop_
_entity_poly.entity_id
_entity_poly.type
_entity_poly.pdbx_seq_one_letter_code
_entity_poly.pdbx_strand_id
1 'polypeptide(L)'
;MGTQAYRIQQNLFKTPYDPIHVMQTTEVGITEAIVDTFLKTADSDVLGLAARFGPKGILAYVALSTPSHVLYIKMTPSKKGKSNAGKQLSQTLRGREIISNRILRAVAFRKLGFDMHRIATALHHDYGLTISKAVDLQSMIVTGNRHTLATLFRILGPKELLYEDEVHDTFQGVAFDRSELANVALRSWASGMVATFAHAEKGLSEVSTIDTQMYNTKELTLISKFVRDADRLHALKPTKVKNDVAAEFSRKSKDGVINVDLTRFKTRLRTSQTQKLLVEVVSKKRSTVATHGRTVHVEGKSARISITKAVPMNGKIRSVYTVGREEPTSLEKDRIEVLLALLQCRSNLFKLPIVRRILGLDPSQFRTNSRESSRRPVEAIIRYPTLLNPSQRSAVNLILSEDEQDRVCLIHGPPGTGKTSVIAASVLSIDGFKGRDQGVWLVAQSNVAVKNIAEKLVDVEFLDYKILVSKDFHFDW
;
A
#
# COMPACT_ATOMS: atom_id res chain seq x y z
N MET A 1 10.72 -24.88 25.02
CA MET A 1 11.10 -23.50 24.64
C MET A 1 10.21 -22.59 25.45
N GLY A 2 10.75 -21.99 26.50
CA GLY A 2 9.99 -21.38 27.59
C GLY A 2 9.39 -20.03 27.24
N THR A 3 8.35 -19.68 27.99
CA THR A 3 7.84 -18.32 28.11
C THR A 3 8.93 -17.44 28.72
N GLN A 4 9.22 -16.29 28.10
CA GLN A 4 10.16 -15.30 28.62
C GLN A 4 9.38 -14.08 29.07
N ALA A 5 9.62 -13.62 30.29
CA ALA A 5 9.01 -12.39 30.81
C ALA A 5 10.08 -11.33 31.04
N TYR A 6 9.79 -10.09 30.67
CA TYR A 6 10.64 -8.93 30.92
C TYR A 6 9.78 -7.66 31.06
N ARG A 7 10.39 -6.57 31.52
CA ARG A 7 9.71 -5.27 31.66
C ARG A 7 10.28 -4.28 30.67
N ILE A 8 9.42 -3.44 30.10
CA ILE A 8 9.79 -2.32 29.25
C ILE A 8 9.31 -1.04 29.92
N GLN A 9 10.19 -0.05 30.06
CA GLN A 9 9.78 1.31 30.38
C GLN A 9 9.38 2.03 29.09
N GLN A 10 8.18 2.60 29.06
CA GLN A 10 7.77 3.41 27.91
C GLN A 10 8.58 4.72 27.86
N ASN A 11 8.98 5.13 26.66
CA ASN A 11 9.71 6.38 26.40
C ASN A 11 9.02 7.23 25.32
N LEU A 12 7.74 6.98 25.06
CA LEU A 12 6.97 7.66 24.02
C LEU A 12 6.26 8.91 24.57
N PHE A 13 5.68 8.76 25.77
CA PHE A 13 4.95 9.80 26.46
C PHE A 13 5.81 10.42 27.57
N LYS A 14 5.71 11.73 27.75
CA LYS A 14 6.38 12.44 28.85
C LYS A 14 5.77 12.13 30.22
N THR A 15 4.49 11.75 30.24
CA THR A 15 3.80 11.28 31.43
C THR A 15 4.45 9.97 31.92
N PRO A 16 4.74 9.83 33.22
CA PRO A 16 5.25 8.59 33.77
C PRO A 16 4.14 7.52 33.74
N TYR A 17 4.52 6.32 33.32
CA TYR A 17 3.68 5.12 33.38
C TYR A 17 4.48 4.01 34.06
N ASP A 18 3.77 3.10 34.70
CA ASP A 18 4.39 1.90 35.27
C ASP A 18 5.06 1.06 34.17
N PRO A 19 6.12 0.30 34.52
CA PRO A 19 6.78 -0.59 33.58
C PRO A 19 5.80 -1.60 32.98
N ILE A 20 5.84 -1.75 31.67
CA ILE A 20 4.97 -2.66 30.92
C ILE A 20 5.54 -4.08 31.03
N HIS A 21 4.71 -5.02 31.46
CA HIS A 21 5.08 -6.42 31.60
C HIS A 21 4.92 -7.17 30.28
N VAL A 22 6.03 -7.53 29.64
CA VAL A 22 6.01 -8.27 28.38
C VAL A 22 6.21 -9.76 28.64
N MET A 23 5.25 -10.56 28.22
CA MET A 23 5.31 -12.01 28.21
C MET A 23 5.45 -12.50 26.77
N GLN A 24 6.64 -12.94 26.43
CA GLN A 24 6.97 -13.49 25.12
C GLN A 24 6.78 -15.01 25.11
N THR A 25 6.04 -15.50 24.12
CA THR A 25 5.76 -16.92 23.95
C THR A 25 5.67 -17.30 22.46
N THR A 26 5.45 -18.58 22.19
CA THR A 26 5.15 -19.11 20.85
C THR A 26 3.74 -19.66 20.83
N GLU A 27 3.18 -19.91 19.65
CA GLU A 27 1.86 -20.54 19.50
C GLU A 27 1.70 -21.83 20.32
N VAL A 28 2.77 -22.64 20.42
CA VAL A 28 2.78 -23.88 21.22
C VAL A 28 2.64 -23.61 22.72
N GLY A 29 3.16 -22.47 23.18
CA GLY A 29 3.13 -22.08 24.59
C GLY A 29 1.83 -21.40 25.00
N ILE A 30 0.86 -21.25 24.11
CA ILE A 30 -0.43 -20.62 24.42
C ILE A 30 -1.37 -21.64 25.05
N THR A 31 -1.92 -21.26 26.20
CA THR A 31 -2.93 -22.02 26.94
C THR A 31 -4.07 -21.09 27.35
N GLU A 32 -5.23 -21.66 27.70
CA GLU A 32 -6.37 -20.89 28.21
C GLU A 32 -5.97 -20.08 29.45
N ALA A 33 -5.26 -20.68 30.40
CA ALA A 33 -4.81 -20.00 31.62
C ALA A 33 -3.91 -18.78 31.34
N ILE A 34 -3.04 -18.85 30.33
CA ILE A 34 -2.18 -17.74 29.93
C ILE A 34 -3.02 -16.61 29.35
N VAL A 35 -3.98 -16.93 28.47
CA VAL A 35 -4.87 -15.94 27.87
C VAL A 35 -5.80 -15.33 28.92
N ASP A 36 -6.35 -16.12 29.83
CA ASP A 36 -7.18 -15.64 30.95
C ASP A 36 -6.40 -14.69 31.86
N THR A 37 -5.16 -15.05 32.20
CA THR A 37 -4.30 -14.20 33.02
C THR A 37 -4.02 -12.88 32.33
N PHE A 38 -3.72 -12.92 31.02
CA PHE A 38 -3.52 -11.70 30.24
C PHE A 38 -4.80 -10.84 30.16
N LEU A 39 -5.95 -11.43 29.83
CA LEU A 39 -7.20 -10.70 29.68
C LEU A 39 -7.71 -10.12 31.01
N LYS A 40 -7.39 -10.73 32.17
CA LYS A 40 -7.68 -10.15 33.49
C LYS A 40 -6.94 -8.84 33.77
N THR A 41 -5.89 -8.54 33.02
CA THR A 41 -5.15 -7.27 33.12
C THR A 41 -5.74 -6.16 32.25
N ALA A 42 -6.77 -6.46 31.46
CA ALA A 42 -7.52 -5.46 30.72
C ALA A 42 -8.44 -4.72 31.69
N ASP A 43 -8.40 -3.38 31.64
CA ASP A 43 -9.27 -2.49 32.41
C ASP A 43 -10.49 -2.01 31.60
N SER A 44 -10.55 -2.38 30.32
CA SER A 44 -11.52 -1.89 29.33
C SER A 44 -11.78 -2.93 28.24
N ASP A 45 -12.69 -2.60 27.31
CA ASP A 45 -13.02 -3.41 26.13
C ASP A 45 -11.97 -3.28 25.00
N VAL A 46 -10.77 -2.77 25.30
CA VAL A 46 -9.76 -2.44 24.30
C VAL A 46 -8.49 -3.25 24.51
N LEU A 47 -7.97 -3.76 23.40
CA LEU A 47 -6.62 -4.33 23.32
C LEU A 47 -5.83 -3.57 22.27
N GLY A 48 -4.60 -3.18 22.62
CA GLY A 48 -3.65 -2.69 21.63
C GLY A 48 -3.08 -3.85 20.82
N LEU A 49 -2.83 -3.64 19.53
CA LEU A 49 -2.32 -4.67 18.63
C LEU A 49 -1.29 -4.11 17.66
N ALA A 50 -0.13 -4.76 17.61
CA ALA A 50 0.91 -4.48 16.63
C ALA A 50 1.54 -5.78 16.12
N ALA A 51 2.24 -5.69 15.00
CA ALA A 51 2.86 -6.83 14.35
C ALA A 51 4.29 -6.57 13.92
N ARG A 52 5.04 -7.67 13.84
CA ARG A 52 6.34 -7.74 13.17
C ARG A 52 6.22 -8.62 11.94
N PHE A 53 6.66 -8.10 10.81
CA PHE A 53 6.74 -8.83 9.55
C PHE A 53 8.19 -9.25 9.28
N GLY A 54 8.36 -10.50 8.89
CA GLY A 54 9.63 -11.07 8.46
C GLY A 54 9.86 -10.89 6.95
N PRO A 55 10.83 -11.65 6.38
CA PRO A 55 11.12 -11.62 4.95
C PRO A 55 9.87 -11.86 4.11
N LYS A 56 9.77 -11.17 2.97
CA LYS A 56 8.63 -11.22 2.03
C LYS A 56 7.29 -10.77 2.66
N GLY A 57 7.33 -10.08 3.80
CA GLY A 57 6.13 -9.55 4.46
C GLY A 57 5.35 -10.58 5.28
N ILE A 58 5.90 -11.76 5.55
CA ILE A 58 5.23 -12.81 6.34
C ILE A 58 5.11 -12.36 7.80
N LEU A 59 3.93 -12.45 8.38
CA LEU A 59 3.68 -12.11 9.79
C LEU A 59 4.48 -13.06 10.69
N ALA A 60 5.46 -12.51 11.42
CA ALA A 60 6.38 -13.28 12.25
C ALA A 60 6.02 -13.21 13.74
N TYR A 61 5.51 -12.06 14.20
CA TYR A 61 5.04 -11.91 15.58
C TYR A 61 3.81 -11.01 15.65
N VAL A 62 2.95 -11.28 16.63
CA VAL A 62 1.79 -10.47 17.01
C VAL A 62 1.95 -10.08 18.47
N ALA A 63 1.88 -8.78 18.77
CA ALA A 63 1.89 -8.23 20.12
C ALA A 63 0.49 -7.70 20.45
N LEU A 64 -0.11 -8.25 21.49
CA LEU A 64 -1.39 -7.82 22.07
C LEU A 64 -1.11 -7.16 23.41
N SER A 65 -1.78 -6.06 23.71
CA SER A 65 -1.53 -5.31 24.94
C SER A 65 -2.79 -4.91 25.67
N THR A 66 -2.67 -4.91 26.99
CA THR A 66 -3.49 -4.17 27.94
C THR A 66 -2.65 -2.99 28.46
N PRO A 67 -3.20 -2.11 29.32
CA PRO A 67 -2.43 -0.98 29.83
C PRO A 67 -1.18 -1.36 30.64
N SER A 68 -1.14 -2.57 31.21
CA SER A 68 -0.02 -3.03 32.04
C SER A 68 0.77 -4.20 31.44
N HIS A 69 0.21 -4.95 30.50
CA HIS A 69 0.82 -6.19 29.98
C HIS A 69 0.84 -6.25 28.46
N VAL A 70 1.85 -6.94 27.91
CA VAL A 70 1.94 -7.30 26.50
C VAL A 70 2.11 -8.81 26.37
N LEU A 71 1.15 -9.47 25.73
CA LEU A 71 1.28 -10.84 25.25
C LEU A 71 1.92 -10.81 23.87
N TYR A 72 3.18 -11.23 23.78
CA TYR A 72 3.95 -11.20 22.54
C TYR A 72 4.19 -12.59 21.96
N ILE A 73 3.53 -12.88 20.84
CA ILE A 73 3.41 -14.24 20.31
C ILE A 73 4.23 -14.36 19.02
N LYS A 74 5.16 -15.32 19.01
CA LYS A 74 5.86 -15.74 17.79
C LYS A 74 4.97 -16.67 16.97
N MET A 75 4.72 -16.27 15.73
CA MET A 75 3.94 -17.04 14.76
C MET A 75 4.87 -17.89 13.89
N THR A 76 4.48 -19.15 13.66
CA THR A 76 5.30 -20.13 12.92
C THR A 76 4.56 -20.68 11.71
N PRO A 77 5.02 -20.45 10.47
CA PRO A 77 4.37 -21.01 9.28
C PRO A 77 4.25 -22.52 9.38
N SER A 78 3.10 -23.08 8.95
CA SER A 78 2.89 -24.53 8.94
C SER A 78 3.89 -25.19 7.97
N LYS A 79 4.96 -25.80 8.50
CA LYS A 79 5.94 -26.53 7.68
C LYS A 79 5.32 -27.87 7.25
N LYS A 80 5.17 -28.09 5.94
CA LYS A 80 4.88 -29.41 5.39
C LYS A 80 6.14 -30.28 5.50
N GLY A 81 6.08 -31.32 6.32
CA GLY A 81 7.08 -32.41 6.33
C GLY A 81 8.04 -32.41 7.52
N LYS A 82 7.80 -33.32 8.49
CA LYS A 82 8.75 -34.16 9.25
C LYS A 82 7.98 -34.96 10.31
N SER A 83 8.39 -36.20 10.60
CA SER A 83 7.62 -37.19 11.39
C SER A 83 7.34 -36.81 12.86
N ASN A 84 8.22 -36.05 13.52
CA ASN A 84 7.97 -35.49 14.86
C ASN A 84 7.08 -34.22 14.86
N ALA A 85 6.66 -33.75 13.68
CA ALA A 85 5.84 -32.55 13.54
C ALA A 85 4.39 -32.74 13.97
N GLY A 86 3.87 -33.98 14.08
CA GLY A 86 2.45 -34.21 14.37
C GLY A 86 1.96 -33.61 15.69
N LYS A 87 2.68 -33.87 16.80
CA LYS A 87 2.32 -33.36 18.14
C LYS A 87 2.58 -31.86 18.29
N GLN A 88 3.66 -31.35 17.70
CA GLN A 88 3.97 -29.92 17.74
C GLN A 88 3.00 -29.11 16.86
N LEU A 89 2.60 -29.66 15.71
CA LEU A 89 1.60 -29.06 14.83
C LEU A 89 0.23 -29.03 15.51
N SER A 90 -0.19 -30.12 16.17
CA SER A 90 -1.46 -30.13 16.90
C SER A 90 -1.48 -29.13 18.06
N GLN A 91 -0.38 -28.99 18.80
CA GLN A 91 -0.24 -27.96 19.83
C GLN A 91 -0.25 -26.53 19.26
N THR A 92 0.42 -26.32 18.12
CA THR A 92 0.42 -25.03 17.41
C THR A 92 -0.99 -24.66 16.96
N LEU A 93 -1.73 -25.62 16.38
CA LEU A 93 -3.11 -25.43 15.96
C LEU A 93 -4.04 -25.14 17.14
N ARG A 94 -3.86 -25.84 18.27
CA ARG A 94 -4.59 -25.55 19.51
C ARG A 94 -4.32 -24.14 20.02
N GLY A 95 -3.05 -23.71 20.09
CA GLY A 95 -2.71 -22.36 20.50
C GLY A 95 -3.31 -21.29 19.58
N ARG A 96 -3.29 -21.52 18.26
CA ARG A 96 -3.95 -20.67 17.28
C ARG A 96 -5.46 -20.57 17.49
N GLU A 97 -6.10 -21.70 17.76
CA GLU A 97 -7.54 -21.75 18.01
C GLU A 97 -7.92 -20.95 19.26
N ILE A 98 -7.13 -21.07 20.34
CA ILE A 98 -7.31 -20.27 21.56
C ILE A 98 -7.17 -18.77 21.24
N ILE A 99 -6.08 -18.35 20.57
CA ILE A 99 -5.89 -16.93 20.18
C ILE A 99 -7.05 -16.45 19.31
N SER A 100 -7.45 -17.26 18.33
CA SER A 100 -8.52 -16.96 17.39
C SER A 100 -9.83 -16.71 18.13
N ASN A 101 -10.27 -17.65 18.97
CA ASN A 101 -11.58 -17.60 19.61
C ASN A 101 -11.62 -16.60 20.76
N ARG A 102 -10.58 -16.55 21.60
CA ARG A 102 -10.56 -15.74 22.83
C ARG A 102 -10.17 -14.29 22.61
N ILE A 103 -9.44 -13.98 21.52
CA ILE A 103 -8.88 -12.63 21.30
C ILE A 103 -9.28 -12.08 19.93
N LEU A 104 -8.87 -12.73 18.83
CA LEU A 104 -9.01 -12.15 17.49
C LEU A 104 -10.46 -12.03 17.05
N ARG A 105 -11.26 -13.07 17.27
CA ARG A 105 -12.69 -13.14 16.92
C ARG A 105 -13.61 -12.72 18.06
N ALA A 106 -13.07 -12.55 19.27
CA ALA A 106 -13.82 -12.13 20.43
C ALA A 106 -14.38 -10.71 20.21
N VAL A 107 -15.71 -10.61 20.21
CA VAL A 107 -16.42 -9.33 20.00
C VAL A 107 -16.42 -8.44 21.24
N ALA A 108 -16.10 -9.00 22.40
CA ALA A 108 -15.96 -8.28 23.67
C ALA A 108 -14.77 -7.31 23.67
N PHE A 109 -13.81 -7.47 22.75
CA PHE A 109 -12.64 -6.62 22.68
C PHE A 109 -12.49 -5.98 21.30
N ARG A 110 -12.33 -4.65 21.28
CA ARG A 110 -11.83 -3.89 20.13
C ARG A 110 -10.31 -3.99 20.09
N LYS A 111 -9.76 -4.30 18.91
CA LYS A 111 -8.30 -4.43 18.70
C LYS A 111 -7.79 -3.19 17.98
N LEU A 112 -7.16 -2.25 18.69
CA LEU A 112 -6.67 -0.99 18.14
C LEU A 112 -5.23 -1.14 17.65
N GLY A 113 -4.92 -0.61 16.46
CA GLY A 113 -3.56 -0.61 15.95
C GLY A 113 -3.38 0.20 14.68
N PHE A 114 -2.12 0.42 14.33
CA PHE A 114 -1.71 1.11 13.10
C PHE A 114 -1.58 0.13 11.95
N ASP A 115 -1.93 0.59 10.74
CA ASP A 115 -1.99 -0.21 9.52
C ASP A 115 -2.71 -1.56 9.73
N MET A 116 -3.86 -1.52 10.41
CA MET A 116 -4.58 -2.72 10.85
C MET A 116 -5.01 -3.60 9.67
N HIS A 117 -5.23 -3.02 8.51
CA HIS A 117 -5.47 -3.74 7.25
C HIS A 117 -4.34 -4.73 6.92
N ARG A 118 -3.08 -4.36 7.16
CA ARG A 118 -1.91 -5.23 6.94
C ARG A 118 -1.89 -6.40 7.89
N ILE A 119 -2.19 -6.16 9.16
CA ILE A 119 -2.18 -7.20 10.19
C ILE A 119 -3.35 -8.17 9.97
N ALA A 120 -4.56 -7.65 9.76
CA ALA A 120 -5.76 -8.44 9.52
C ALA A 120 -5.62 -9.35 8.30
N THR A 121 -5.11 -8.81 7.19
CA THR A 121 -4.92 -9.60 5.97
C THR A 121 -3.79 -10.61 6.07
N ALA A 122 -2.73 -10.32 6.81
CA ALA A 122 -1.62 -11.25 7.02
C ALA A 122 -1.98 -12.41 7.96
N LEU A 123 -2.82 -12.16 8.98
CA LEU A 123 -3.40 -13.22 9.81
C LEU A 123 -4.12 -14.28 8.96
N HIS A 124 -4.93 -13.84 7.98
CA HIS A 124 -5.58 -14.74 7.03
C HIS A 124 -4.59 -15.38 6.06
N HIS A 125 -3.75 -14.58 5.40
CA HIS A 125 -2.90 -15.05 4.33
C HIS A 125 -1.85 -16.06 4.79
N ASP A 126 -1.23 -15.81 5.93
CA ASP A 126 -0.11 -16.63 6.42
C ASP A 126 -0.61 -17.79 7.31
N TYR A 127 -1.74 -17.62 7.99
CA TYR A 127 -2.18 -18.54 9.05
C TYR A 127 -3.65 -18.99 8.99
N GLY A 128 -4.45 -18.47 8.05
CA GLY A 128 -5.89 -18.77 7.96
C GLY A 128 -6.70 -18.24 9.14
N LEU A 129 -6.17 -17.25 9.87
CA LEU A 129 -6.84 -16.65 11.02
C LEU A 129 -7.67 -15.44 10.60
N THR A 130 -8.83 -15.29 11.22
CA THR A 130 -9.71 -14.13 11.05
C THR A 130 -9.72 -13.29 12.32
N ILE A 131 -10.01 -12.00 12.13
CA ILE A 131 -10.14 -11.00 13.18
C ILE A 131 -11.45 -10.22 12.96
N SER A 132 -12.12 -9.88 14.08
CA SER A 132 -13.30 -9.02 14.15
C SER A 132 -13.05 -7.84 15.10
N LYS A 133 -13.86 -6.78 15.00
CA LYS A 133 -13.76 -5.58 15.87
C LYS A 133 -12.34 -4.96 15.88
N ALA A 134 -11.60 -5.08 14.78
CA ALA A 134 -10.29 -4.47 14.67
C ALA A 134 -10.43 -3.01 14.22
N VAL A 135 -9.66 -2.09 14.80
CA VAL A 135 -9.74 -0.65 14.53
C VAL A 135 -8.40 -0.19 13.96
N ASP A 136 -8.45 0.34 12.75
CA ASP A 136 -7.32 1.03 12.13
C ASP A 136 -7.26 2.47 12.65
N LEU A 137 -6.32 2.76 13.55
CA LEU A 137 -6.23 4.07 14.21
C LEU A 137 -6.04 5.23 13.23
N GLN A 138 -5.35 4.97 12.12
CA GLN A 138 -5.15 5.98 11.07
C GLN A 138 -6.44 6.34 10.34
N SER A 139 -7.46 5.47 10.36
CA SER A 139 -8.78 5.75 9.80
C SER A 139 -9.54 6.82 10.58
N MET A 140 -9.10 7.19 11.79
CA MET A 140 -9.65 8.35 12.53
C MET A 140 -9.35 9.68 11.84
N ILE A 141 -8.33 9.72 10.96
CA ILE A 141 -7.88 10.93 10.30
C ILE A 141 -8.28 10.88 8.82
N VAL A 142 -9.38 11.54 8.49
CA VAL A 142 -10.00 11.52 7.14
C VAL A 142 -9.17 12.29 6.10
N THR A 143 -8.44 13.32 6.52
CA THR A 143 -7.72 14.22 5.61
C THR A 143 -6.22 14.11 5.77
N GLY A 144 -5.50 14.03 4.64
CA GLY A 144 -4.04 14.07 4.59
C GLY A 144 -3.40 12.70 4.42
N ASN A 145 -2.09 12.63 4.61
CA ASN A 145 -1.33 11.38 4.46
C ASN A 145 -1.28 10.62 5.79
N ARG A 146 -1.87 9.42 5.80
CA ARG A 146 -1.96 8.52 6.96
C ARG A 146 -0.61 8.11 7.55
N HIS A 147 0.47 8.18 6.77
CA HIS A 147 1.83 7.78 7.16
C HIS A 147 2.73 8.96 7.52
N THR A 148 2.17 10.10 7.91
CA THR A 148 2.96 11.26 8.37
C THR A 148 3.09 11.30 9.88
N LEU A 149 4.16 11.93 10.39
CA LEU A 149 4.31 12.22 11.82
C LEU A 149 3.16 13.08 12.36
N ALA A 150 2.63 14.00 11.56
CA ALA A 150 1.48 14.81 11.96
C ALA A 150 0.25 13.94 12.25
N THR A 151 -0.02 12.93 11.43
CA THR A 151 -1.10 11.95 11.67
C THR A 151 -0.84 11.15 12.95
N LEU A 152 0.40 10.69 13.18
CA LEU A 152 0.76 9.96 14.40
C LEU A 152 0.51 10.80 15.66
N PHE A 153 0.93 12.07 15.68
CA PHE A 153 0.68 12.97 16.80
C PHE A 153 -0.80 13.26 16.99
N ARG A 154 -1.59 13.43 15.92
CA ARG A 154 -3.05 13.60 16.08
C ARG A 154 -3.73 12.41 16.75
N ILE A 155 -3.19 11.20 16.59
CA ILE A 155 -3.72 9.98 17.20
C ILE A 155 -3.20 9.82 18.63
N LEU A 156 -1.88 9.82 18.81
CA LEU A 156 -1.23 9.55 20.10
C LEU A 156 -1.35 10.71 21.08
N GLY A 157 -1.49 11.94 20.60
CA GLY A 157 -1.59 13.14 21.42
C GLY A 157 -0.70 14.28 20.94
N PRO A 158 -0.96 15.50 21.43
CA PRO A 158 -0.23 16.69 21.02
C PRO A 158 1.28 16.56 21.36
N LYS A 159 2.13 17.28 20.60
CA LYS A 159 3.60 17.17 20.67
C LYS A 159 4.15 17.45 22.07
N GLU A 160 3.43 18.25 22.86
CA GLU A 160 3.80 18.62 24.21
C GLU A 160 3.82 17.41 25.14
N LEU A 161 3.02 16.37 24.86
CA LEU A 161 2.95 15.14 25.66
C LEU A 161 3.90 14.03 25.19
N LEU A 162 4.56 14.21 24.05
CA LEU A 162 5.31 13.15 23.38
C LEU A 162 6.79 13.49 23.23
N TYR A 163 7.63 12.45 23.27
CA TYR A 163 9.01 12.54 22.81
C TYR A 163 9.04 12.32 21.29
N GLU A 164 9.11 13.41 20.52
CA GLU A 164 8.96 13.40 19.05
C GLU A 164 9.94 12.43 18.35
N ASP A 165 11.20 12.43 18.75
CA ASP A 165 12.22 11.54 18.16
C ASP A 165 11.94 10.06 18.45
N GLU A 166 11.52 9.74 19.67
CA GLU A 166 11.20 8.37 20.09
C GLU A 166 9.94 7.84 19.40
N VAL A 167 8.92 8.69 19.25
CA VAL A 167 7.71 8.36 18.47
C VAL A 167 8.05 8.16 17.01
N HIS A 168 8.86 9.05 16.41
CA HIS A 168 9.30 8.88 15.03
C HIS A 168 10.08 7.58 14.85
N ASP A 169 11.09 7.31 15.70
CA ASP A 169 11.88 6.09 15.59
C ASP A 169 11.03 4.83 15.80
N THR A 170 10.04 4.93 16.69
CA THR A 170 9.18 3.81 17.04
C THR A 170 8.22 3.40 15.92
N PHE A 171 7.66 4.37 15.19
CA PHE A 171 6.63 4.13 14.19
C PHE A 171 7.10 4.25 12.73
N GLN A 172 8.22 4.94 12.46
CA GLN A 172 8.66 5.27 11.11
C GLN A 172 10.18 5.26 10.90
N GLY A 173 10.99 5.21 11.97
CA GLY A 173 12.44 5.30 11.88
C GLY A 173 13.18 3.97 11.87
N VAL A 174 14.41 3.98 12.37
CA VAL A 174 15.34 2.86 12.30
C VAL A 174 14.88 1.70 13.18
N ALA A 175 14.40 1.95 14.39
CA ALA A 175 13.87 0.89 15.24
C ALA A 175 12.64 0.21 14.62
N PHE A 176 11.76 0.99 13.98
CA PHE A 176 10.65 0.47 13.20
C PHE A 176 11.12 -0.42 12.04
N ASP A 177 12.08 0.04 11.24
CA ASP A 177 12.64 -0.70 10.11
C ASP A 177 13.35 -1.99 10.55
N ARG A 178 14.09 -1.95 11.66
CA ARG A 178 14.73 -3.15 12.26
C ARG A 178 13.72 -4.11 12.87
N SER A 179 12.52 -3.61 13.17
CA SER A 179 11.44 -4.35 13.81
C SER A 179 11.89 -5.01 15.11
N GLU A 180 12.52 -4.21 15.98
CA GLU A 180 13.00 -4.68 17.28
C GLU A 180 11.84 -5.16 18.16
N LEU A 181 12.09 -6.16 19.00
CA LEU A 181 11.01 -6.80 19.78
C LEU A 181 10.37 -5.81 20.76
N ALA A 182 11.18 -5.03 21.48
CA ALA A 182 10.71 -4.00 22.40
C ALA A 182 9.89 -2.92 21.68
N ASN A 183 10.32 -2.51 20.49
CA ASN A 183 9.61 -1.55 19.64
C ASN A 183 8.19 -2.01 19.29
N VAL A 184 8.02 -3.28 18.89
CA VAL A 184 6.69 -3.82 18.52
C VAL A 184 5.78 -3.89 19.74
N ALA A 185 6.32 -4.26 20.91
CA ALA A 185 5.58 -4.25 22.16
C ALA A 185 5.11 -2.84 22.54
N LEU A 186 6.01 -1.83 22.44
CA LEU A 186 5.66 -0.42 22.66
C LEU A 186 4.61 0.09 21.69
N ARG A 187 4.69 -0.28 20.40
CA ARG A 187 3.65 0.08 19.41
C ARG A 187 2.29 -0.53 19.73
N SER A 188 2.28 -1.79 20.17
CA SER A 188 1.04 -2.45 20.60
C SER A 188 0.44 -1.69 21.79
N TRP A 189 1.24 -1.48 22.85
CA TRP A 189 0.81 -0.79 24.06
C TRP A 189 0.31 0.63 23.76
N ALA A 190 1.10 1.43 23.03
CA ALA A 190 0.72 2.78 22.64
C ALA A 190 -0.59 2.81 21.83
N SER A 191 -0.85 1.80 21.01
CA SER A 191 -2.12 1.68 20.27
C SER A 191 -3.33 1.44 21.19
N GLY A 192 -3.15 0.65 22.25
CA GLY A 192 -4.18 0.43 23.26
C GLY A 192 -4.45 1.68 24.11
N MET A 193 -3.38 2.38 24.50
CA MET A 193 -3.47 3.62 25.29
C MET A 193 -4.27 4.73 24.61
N VAL A 194 -4.38 4.74 23.28
CA VAL A 194 -5.20 5.74 22.55
C VAL A 194 -6.64 5.78 23.06
N ALA A 195 -7.22 4.65 23.47
CA ALA A 195 -8.58 4.61 24.00
C ALA A 195 -8.76 5.32 25.36
N THR A 196 -7.67 5.58 26.08
CA THR A 196 -7.70 6.29 27.37
C THR A 196 -7.68 7.81 27.20
N PHE A 197 -7.41 8.32 25.98
CA PHE A 197 -7.29 9.74 25.74
C PHE A 197 -8.61 10.37 25.31
N ALA A 198 -9.03 11.42 26.02
CA ALA A 198 -10.28 12.12 25.76
C ALA A 198 -10.40 12.65 24.31
N HIS A 199 -9.29 13.10 23.70
CA HIS A 199 -9.31 13.60 22.32
C HIS A 199 -9.58 12.51 21.27
N ALA A 200 -9.35 11.24 21.62
CA ALA A 200 -9.51 10.11 20.70
C ALA A 200 -10.93 9.52 20.71
N GLU A 201 -11.73 9.79 21.75
CA GLU A 201 -13.05 9.17 21.97
C GLU A 201 -13.98 9.34 20.75
N LYS A 202 -14.14 10.59 20.28
CA LYS A 202 -14.98 10.89 19.11
C LYS A 202 -14.51 10.11 17.87
N GLY A 203 -13.22 10.19 17.56
CA GLY A 203 -12.65 9.50 16.39
C GLY A 203 -12.79 7.99 16.47
N LEU A 204 -12.61 7.38 17.64
CA LEU A 204 -12.77 5.93 17.82
C LEU A 204 -14.23 5.48 17.70
N SER A 205 -15.19 6.34 18.02
CA SER A 205 -16.62 6.04 17.88
C SER A 205 -17.09 6.08 16.42
N GLU A 206 -16.51 6.94 15.59
CA GLU A 206 -16.87 7.13 14.17
C GLU A 206 -16.19 6.11 13.24
N VAL A 207 -15.03 5.55 13.63
CA VAL A 207 -14.29 4.60 12.78
C VAL A 207 -15.00 3.25 12.70
N SER A 208 -15.33 2.84 11.48
CA SER A 208 -15.83 1.50 11.20
C SER A 208 -14.75 0.44 11.47
N THR A 209 -15.14 -0.62 12.18
CA THR A 209 -14.23 -1.73 12.48
C THR A 209 -13.97 -2.60 11.27
N ILE A 210 -12.75 -3.12 11.14
CA ILE A 210 -12.39 -4.20 10.24
C ILE A 210 -12.97 -5.51 10.77
N ASP A 211 -13.66 -6.23 9.88
CA ASP A 211 -14.13 -7.60 10.13
C ASP A 211 -13.86 -8.49 8.92
N THR A 212 -12.94 -9.43 9.11
CA THR A 212 -12.53 -10.38 8.06
C THR A 212 -13.48 -11.58 7.96
N GLN A 213 -14.35 -11.81 8.95
CA GLN A 213 -15.33 -12.91 8.91
C GLN A 213 -16.48 -12.65 7.93
N MET A 214 -16.64 -11.39 7.49
CA MET A 214 -17.67 -10.98 6.52
C MET A 214 -17.37 -11.42 5.08
N TYR A 215 -16.17 -11.96 4.82
CA TYR A 215 -15.71 -12.34 3.50
C TYR A 215 -15.54 -13.84 3.37
N ASN A 216 -15.88 -14.40 2.21
CA ASN A 216 -15.55 -15.80 1.94
C ASN A 216 -14.03 -15.97 1.69
N THR A 217 -13.56 -17.22 1.74
CA THR A 217 -12.13 -17.54 1.61
C THR A 217 -11.51 -17.01 0.33
N LYS A 218 -12.22 -17.03 -0.81
CA LYS A 218 -11.69 -16.54 -2.09
C LYS A 218 -11.50 -15.03 -2.08
N GLU A 219 -12.53 -14.30 -1.64
CA GLU A 219 -12.51 -12.85 -1.52
C GLU A 219 -11.41 -12.36 -0.57
N LEU A 220 -11.36 -12.95 0.63
CA LEU A 220 -10.35 -12.56 1.63
C LEU A 220 -8.94 -12.91 1.16
N THR A 221 -8.75 -14.04 0.47
CA THR A 221 -7.45 -14.39 -0.13
C THR A 221 -7.02 -13.36 -1.17
N LEU A 222 -7.96 -12.86 -1.98
CA LEU A 222 -7.68 -11.83 -2.97
C LEU A 222 -7.32 -10.49 -2.32
N ILE A 223 -8.09 -10.03 -1.34
CA ILE A 223 -7.80 -8.82 -0.55
C ILE A 223 -6.41 -8.94 0.07
N SER A 224 -6.12 -10.06 0.73
CA SER A 224 -4.83 -10.29 1.36
C SER A 224 -3.67 -10.32 0.37
N LYS A 225 -3.89 -10.90 -0.82
CA LYS A 225 -2.88 -10.89 -1.87
C LYS A 225 -2.58 -9.48 -2.35
N PHE A 226 -3.59 -8.63 -2.55
CA PHE A 226 -3.37 -7.23 -2.94
C PHE A 226 -2.53 -6.46 -1.93
N VAL A 227 -2.82 -6.64 -0.63
CA VAL A 227 -2.00 -6.02 0.44
C VAL A 227 -0.57 -6.58 0.42
N ARG A 228 -0.41 -7.90 0.37
CA ARG A 228 0.91 -8.56 0.40
C ARG A 228 1.77 -8.18 -0.81
N ASP A 229 1.19 -8.15 -2.01
CA ASP A 229 1.92 -7.79 -3.22
C ASP A 229 2.31 -6.30 -3.20
N ALA A 230 1.43 -5.41 -2.73
CA ALA A 230 1.74 -4.00 -2.54
C ALA A 230 2.90 -3.79 -1.55
N ASP A 231 2.86 -4.46 -0.40
CA ASP A 231 3.92 -4.43 0.62
C ASP A 231 5.26 -4.92 0.04
N ARG A 232 5.25 -6.00 -0.74
CA ARG A 232 6.45 -6.55 -1.38
C ARG A 232 7.01 -5.59 -2.42
N LEU A 233 6.16 -4.99 -3.26
CA LEU A 233 6.59 -3.99 -4.22
C LEU A 233 7.18 -2.76 -3.53
N HIS A 234 6.56 -2.30 -2.43
CA HIS A 234 7.10 -1.20 -1.62
C HIS A 234 8.46 -1.56 -1.01
N ALA A 235 8.61 -2.77 -0.45
CA ALA A 235 9.86 -3.23 0.12
C ALA A 235 11.00 -3.35 -0.92
N LEU A 236 10.65 -3.59 -2.20
CA LEU A 236 11.59 -3.63 -3.32
C LEU A 236 11.97 -2.23 -3.83
N LYS A 237 11.29 -1.15 -3.39
CA LYS A 237 11.68 0.21 -3.78
C LYS A 237 13.11 0.49 -3.29
N PRO A 238 13.98 1.05 -4.14
CA PRO A 238 15.35 1.36 -3.77
C PRO A 238 15.39 2.38 -2.63
N THR A 239 16.31 2.19 -1.68
CA THR A 239 16.57 3.15 -0.60
C THR A 239 17.56 4.25 -1.01
N LYS A 240 18.21 4.08 -2.17
CA LYS A 240 19.12 5.06 -2.77
C LYS A 240 18.99 5.02 -4.29
N VAL A 241 18.74 6.18 -4.90
CA VAL A 241 18.59 6.34 -6.36
C VAL A 241 19.54 7.43 -6.83
N LYS A 242 20.29 7.18 -7.91
CA LYS A 242 21.07 8.22 -8.57
C LYS A 242 20.14 9.04 -9.48
N ASN A 243 20.15 10.35 -9.31
CA ASN A 243 19.36 11.27 -10.12
C ASN A 243 20.19 11.78 -11.30
N ASP A 244 19.59 11.84 -12.48
CA ASP A 244 20.23 12.38 -13.68
C ASP A 244 20.01 13.90 -13.70
N VAL A 245 21.07 14.63 -13.35
CA VAL A 245 21.10 16.08 -13.18
C VAL A 245 22.26 16.65 -13.98
N ALA A 246 22.09 17.83 -14.58
CA ALA A 246 23.14 18.55 -15.28
C ALA A 246 24.32 18.87 -14.34
N ALA A 247 25.52 18.99 -14.92
CA ALA A 247 26.72 19.30 -14.16
C ALA A 247 26.73 20.76 -13.70
N GLU A 248 26.18 21.67 -14.52
CA GLU A 248 25.97 23.07 -14.18
C GLU A 248 24.77 23.23 -13.23
N PHE A 249 24.87 24.21 -12.33
CA PHE A 249 23.78 24.64 -11.47
C PHE A 249 23.86 26.15 -11.26
N SER A 250 22.72 26.78 -10.98
CA SER A 250 22.65 28.22 -10.69
C SER A 250 22.25 28.47 -9.25
N ARG A 251 22.66 29.62 -8.71
CA ARG A 251 22.33 30.04 -7.35
C ARG A 251 21.71 31.44 -7.41
N LYS A 252 20.45 31.57 -7.00
CA LYS A 252 19.74 32.87 -7.00
C LYS A 252 19.97 33.69 -5.73
N SER A 253 20.42 33.11 -4.61
CA SER A 253 20.74 33.84 -3.37
C SER A 253 21.82 33.15 -2.51
N LYS A 254 22.30 33.81 -1.44
CA LYS A 254 23.23 33.23 -0.45
C LYS A 254 22.61 32.09 0.40
N ASP A 255 21.32 31.79 0.25
CA ASP A 255 20.51 31.07 1.25
C ASP A 255 20.53 29.54 1.13
N GLY A 256 21.68 28.95 0.81
CA GLY A 256 21.78 27.48 0.79
C GLY A 256 20.78 26.78 -0.16
N VAL A 257 20.26 27.46 -1.19
CA VAL A 257 19.39 26.87 -2.23
C VAL A 257 20.06 26.99 -3.59
N ILE A 258 20.05 25.91 -4.37
CA ILE A 258 20.56 25.87 -5.74
C ILE A 258 19.48 25.37 -6.71
N ASN A 259 19.52 25.86 -7.95
CA ASN A 259 18.69 25.36 -9.04
C ASN A 259 19.50 24.39 -9.88
N VAL A 260 18.91 23.26 -10.20
CA VAL A 260 19.52 22.20 -10.98
C VAL A 260 18.59 21.78 -12.12
N ASP A 261 19.16 21.42 -13.25
CA ASP A 261 18.40 20.93 -14.40
C ASP A 261 18.41 19.40 -14.44
N LEU A 262 17.24 18.83 -14.70
CA LEU A 262 16.96 17.41 -14.72
C LEU A 262 17.08 16.92 -16.16
N THR A 263 17.98 15.97 -16.41
CA THR A 263 18.26 15.49 -17.77
C THR A 263 17.43 14.26 -18.16
N ARG A 264 16.80 13.59 -17.17
CA ARG A 264 15.95 12.42 -17.40
C ARG A 264 14.72 12.40 -16.51
N PHE A 265 13.55 12.18 -17.11
CA PHE A 265 12.27 12.12 -16.38
C PHE A 265 12.22 11.00 -15.33
N LYS A 266 12.72 9.80 -15.68
CA LYS A 266 12.61 8.58 -14.83
C LYS A 266 13.30 8.73 -13.47
N THR A 267 14.37 9.52 -13.39
CA THR A 267 15.22 9.70 -12.20
C THR A 267 15.14 11.12 -11.66
N ARG A 268 14.09 11.86 -12.03
CA ARG A 268 13.91 13.25 -11.61
C ARG A 268 13.79 13.38 -10.09
N LEU A 269 14.14 14.56 -9.60
CA LEU A 269 13.92 14.92 -8.21
C LEU A 269 12.43 15.14 -7.96
N ARG A 270 11.98 14.80 -6.74
CA ARG A 270 10.61 14.99 -6.26
C ARG A 270 10.66 15.60 -4.86
N THR A 271 9.63 16.37 -4.51
CA THR A 271 9.43 16.84 -3.14
C THR A 271 8.98 15.69 -2.27
N SER A 272 9.60 15.51 -1.11
CA SER A 272 9.27 14.45 -0.16
C SER A 272 9.57 14.90 1.27
N GLN A 273 8.73 14.45 2.20
CA GLN A 273 8.90 14.69 3.63
C GLN A 273 9.92 13.70 4.23
N THR A 274 10.01 12.50 3.68
CA THR A 274 10.85 11.42 4.22
C THR A 274 12.21 11.29 3.51
N GLN A 275 12.28 11.59 2.22
CA GLN A 275 13.52 11.47 1.45
C GLN A 275 14.45 12.69 1.63
N LYS A 276 15.75 12.42 1.60
CA LYS A 276 16.83 13.41 1.64
C LYS A 276 17.68 13.30 0.38
N LEU A 277 18.38 14.37 0.04
CA LEU A 277 19.35 14.38 -1.05
C LEU A 277 20.77 14.30 -0.50
N LEU A 278 21.63 13.57 -1.20
CA LEU A 278 23.07 13.62 -1.07
C LEU A 278 23.64 14.20 -2.37
N VAL A 279 24.25 15.37 -2.28
CA VAL A 279 24.78 16.13 -3.41
C VAL A 279 26.29 16.19 -3.30
N GLU A 280 26.99 15.76 -4.35
CA GLU A 280 28.45 15.83 -4.44
C GLU A 280 28.86 16.85 -5.50
N VAL A 281 29.64 17.84 -5.09
CA VAL A 281 30.15 18.91 -5.97
C VAL A 281 31.67 18.87 -5.98
N VAL A 282 32.26 18.94 -7.18
CA VAL A 282 33.71 18.94 -7.38
C VAL A 282 34.17 20.33 -7.81
N SER A 283 35.16 20.88 -7.11
CA SER A 283 35.81 22.14 -7.48
C SER A 283 37.02 21.92 -8.39
N LYS A 284 37.45 22.95 -9.13
CA LYS A 284 38.66 22.93 -10.00
C LYS A 284 39.94 22.49 -9.26
N LYS A 285 40.01 22.69 -7.94
CA LYS A 285 41.12 22.22 -7.07
C LYS A 285 40.99 20.74 -6.63
N ARG A 286 40.14 19.92 -7.29
CA ARG A 286 39.83 18.50 -6.97
C ARG A 286 39.27 18.20 -5.58
N SER A 287 39.02 19.19 -4.72
CA SER A 287 38.29 18.99 -3.47
C SER A 287 36.81 18.65 -3.77
N THR A 288 36.36 17.47 -3.35
CA THR A 288 34.95 17.07 -3.43
C THR A 288 34.24 17.48 -2.14
N VAL A 289 33.12 18.20 -2.27
CA VAL A 289 32.26 18.57 -1.14
C VAL A 289 30.97 17.79 -1.25
N ALA A 290 30.67 16.99 -0.22
CA ALA A 290 29.39 16.31 -0.07
C ALA A 290 28.50 17.10 0.90
N THR A 291 27.27 17.39 0.46
CA THR A 291 26.25 18.04 1.29
C THR A 291 24.95 17.25 1.26
N HIS A 292 24.20 17.34 2.35
CA HIS A 292 22.84 16.84 2.39
C HIS A 292 21.88 17.96 2.02
N GLY A 293 20.68 17.59 1.58
CA GLY A 293 19.70 18.55 1.11
C GLY A 293 18.29 17.98 1.00
N ARG A 294 17.37 18.80 0.48
CA ARG A 294 16.00 18.37 0.13
C ARG A 294 15.54 19.08 -1.12
N THR A 295 14.67 18.43 -1.88
CA THR A 295 13.96 19.07 -2.98
C THR A 295 12.91 20.01 -2.42
N VAL A 296 13.00 21.30 -2.77
CA VAL A 296 12.07 22.34 -2.34
C VAL A 296 10.93 22.50 -3.35
N HIS A 297 11.26 22.50 -4.63
CA HIS A 297 10.30 22.71 -5.71
C HIS A 297 10.79 22.05 -7.00
N VAL A 298 9.87 21.57 -7.83
CA VAL A 298 10.16 20.99 -9.14
C VAL A 298 9.15 21.53 -10.14
N GLU A 299 9.62 22.00 -11.28
CA GLU A 299 8.78 22.50 -12.37
C GLU A 299 9.41 22.12 -13.71
N GLY A 300 8.70 21.31 -14.49
CA GLY A 300 9.22 20.76 -15.73
C GLY A 300 10.56 20.05 -15.53
N LYS A 301 11.58 20.53 -16.23
CA LYS A 301 12.96 20.00 -16.21
C LYS A 301 13.88 20.72 -15.22
N SER A 302 13.37 21.60 -14.37
CA SER A 302 14.19 22.30 -13.39
C SER A 302 13.73 22.02 -11.96
N ALA A 303 14.67 21.91 -11.03
CA ALA A 303 14.41 21.66 -9.62
C ALA A 303 15.19 22.63 -8.73
N ARG A 304 14.55 23.06 -7.64
CA ARG A 304 15.18 23.85 -6.57
C ARG A 304 15.47 22.92 -5.40
N ILE A 305 16.73 22.88 -4.96
CA ILE A 305 17.15 22.04 -3.84
C ILE A 305 17.82 22.88 -2.76
N SER A 306 17.45 22.63 -1.50
CA SER A 306 18.15 23.16 -0.34
C SER A 306 19.35 22.27 0.00
N ILE A 307 20.42 22.88 0.48
CA ILE A 307 21.67 22.22 0.88
C ILE A 307 22.06 22.70 2.29
N THR A 308 22.50 21.77 3.14
CA THR A 308 22.87 22.07 4.53
C THR A 308 24.27 22.66 4.66
N LYS A 309 25.17 22.35 3.72
CA LYS A 309 26.52 22.91 3.64
C LYS A 309 26.69 23.67 2.35
N ALA A 310 27.34 24.83 2.41
CA ALA A 310 27.64 25.62 1.22
C ALA A 310 28.57 24.84 0.26
N VAL A 311 28.24 24.88 -1.03
CA VAL A 311 29.06 24.28 -2.10
C VAL A 311 29.75 25.37 -2.94
N PRO A 312 30.93 25.10 -3.54
CA PRO A 312 31.65 26.08 -4.35
C PRO A 312 30.83 26.52 -5.58
N MET A 313 30.72 27.84 -5.83
CA MET A 313 29.94 28.38 -6.98
C MET A 313 30.50 27.94 -8.34
N ASN A 314 31.82 27.82 -8.46
CA ASN A 314 32.48 27.37 -9.70
C ASN A 314 32.65 25.84 -9.76
N GLY A 315 31.99 25.11 -8.86
CA GLY A 315 32.01 23.66 -8.83
C GLY A 315 31.06 23.06 -9.86
N LYS A 316 31.28 21.80 -10.21
CA LYS A 316 30.36 21.01 -11.02
C LYS A 316 29.72 19.92 -10.17
N ILE A 317 28.43 19.67 -10.36
CA ILE A 317 27.75 18.53 -9.76
C ILE A 317 28.35 17.26 -10.35
N ARG A 318 28.89 16.41 -9.48
CA ARG A 318 29.38 15.08 -9.85
C ARG A 318 28.24 14.06 -9.80
N SER A 319 27.41 14.16 -8.75
CA SER A 319 26.28 13.26 -8.56
C SER A 319 25.29 13.84 -7.57
N VAL A 320 24.02 13.50 -7.80
CA VAL A 320 22.93 13.69 -6.85
C VAL A 320 22.30 12.32 -6.59
N TYR A 321 22.08 12.01 -5.32
CA TYR A 321 21.36 10.82 -4.91
C TYR A 321 20.16 11.18 -4.04
N THR A 322 18.99 10.64 -4.36
CA THR A 322 17.86 10.58 -3.44
C THR A 322 18.09 9.40 -2.50
N VAL A 323 18.03 9.67 -1.19
CA VAL A 323 18.19 8.70 -0.09
C VAL A 323 16.87 8.61 0.68
N GLY A 324 16.41 7.38 0.91
CA GLY A 324 15.10 7.06 1.46
C GLY A 324 14.20 6.40 0.41
N ARG A 325 13.30 5.53 0.86
CA ARG A 325 12.31 4.89 -0.03
C ARG A 325 11.33 5.94 -0.55
N GLU A 326 10.89 5.77 -1.79
CA GLU A 326 9.88 6.67 -2.39
C GLU A 326 8.55 6.53 -1.65
N GLU A 327 7.94 7.67 -1.35
CA GLU A 327 6.60 7.75 -0.76
C GLU A 327 5.56 7.04 -1.64
N PRO A 328 4.45 6.57 -1.04
CA PRO A 328 3.34 6.03 -1.82
C PRO A 328 2.81 7.06 -2.83
N THR A 329 2.68 6.64 -4.09
CA THR A 329 1.97 7.35 -5.15
C THR A 329 0.49 7.49 -4.79
N SER A 330 -0.24 8.42 -5.45
CA SER A 330 -1.69 8.56 -5.22
C SER A 330 -2.43 7.24 -5.44
N LEU A 331 -2.09 6.49 -6.49
CA LEU A 331 -2.67 5.17 -6.76
C LEU A 331 -2.38 4.15 -5.64
N GLU A 332 -1.17 4.17 -5.07
CA GLU A 332 -0.84 3.30 -3.94
C GLU A 332 -1.63 3.68 -2.68
N LYS A 333 -1.85 4.98 -2.45
CA LYS A 333 -2.69 5.50 -1.34
C LYS A 333 -4.15 5.11 -1.55
N ASP A 334 -4.71 5.36 -2.73
CA ASP A 334 -6.10 5.03 -3.07
C ASP A 334 -6.36 3.53 -2.96
N ARG A 335 -5.39 2.68 -3.33
CA ARG A 335 -5.50 1.24 -3.12
C ARG A 335 -5.68 0.88 -1.65
N ILE A 336 -4.92 1.49 -0.75
CA ILE A 336 -5.06 1.25 0.70
C ILE A 336 -6.46 1.65 1.16
N GLU A 337 -6.95 2.81 0.72
CA GLU A 337 -8.28 3.30 1.09
C GLU A 337 -9.41 2.42 0.57
N VAL A 338 -9.31 1.92 -0.67
CA VAL A 338 -10.26 0.95 -1.23
C VAL A 338 -10.24 -0.37 -0.45
N LEU A 339 -9.05 -0.88 -0.11
CA LEU A 339 -8.90 -2.13 0.65
C LEU A 339 -9.42 -1.97 2.09
N LEU A 340 -9.21 -0.81 2.71
CA LEU A 340 -9.80 -0.50 4.01
C LEU A 340 -11.31 -0.38 3.93
N ALA A 341 -11.85 0.31 2.93
CA ALA A 341 -13.28 0.43 2.73
C ALA A 341 -13.93 -0.95 2.54
N LEU A 342 -13.27 -1.88 1.85
CA LEU A 342 -13.67 -3.30 1.83
C LEU A 342 -13.60 -3.90 3.25
N LEU A 343 -12.42 -3.96 3.87
CA LEU A 343 -12.24 -4.61 5.18
C LEU A 343 -13.17 -4.06 6.29
N GLN A 344 -13.55 -2.79 6.20
CA GLN A 344 -14.48 -2.10 7.11
C GLN A 344 -15.96 -2.18 6.66
N CYS A 345 -16.27 -2.98 5.64
CA CYS A 345 -17.61 -3.18 5.09
C CYS A 345 -18.31 -1.89 4.60
N ARG A 346 -17.53 -0.88 4.21
CA ARG A 346 -17.99 0.41 3.67
C ARG A 346 -18.10 0.43 2.15
N SER A 347 -17.67 -0.63 1.47
CA SER A 347 -17.64 -0.72 0.01
C SER A 347 -18.37 -1.96 -0.50
N ASN A 348 -19.16 -1.79 -1.55
CA ASN A 348 -19.82 -2.87 -2.28
C ASN A 348 -19.03 -3.30 -3.54
N LEU A 349 -17.72 -3.00 -3.62
CA LEU A 349 -16.90 -3.27 -4.81
C LEU A 349 -16.99 -4.73 -5.28
N PHE A 350 -16.97 -5.71 -4.36
CA PHE A 350 -17.09 -7.14 -4.69
C PHE A 350 -18.52 -7.60 -5.04
N LYS A 351 -19.52 -6.71 -4.96
CA LYS A 351 -20.87 -6.95 -5.47
C LYS A 351 -21.04 -6.44 -6.91
N LEU A 352 -20.12 -5.61 -7.42
CA LEU A 352 -20.21 -5.08 -8.77
C LEU A 352 -19.94 -6.20 -9.80
N PRO A 353 -20.85 -6.43 -10.78
CA PRO A 353 -20.69 -7.52 -11.75
C PRO A 353 -19.35 -7.49 -12.50
N ILE A 354 -18.91 -6.31 -12.94
CA ILE A 354 -17.64 -6.16 -13.67
C ILE A 354 -16.43 -6.53 -12.82
N VAL A 355 -16.45 -6.19 -11.53
CA VAL A 355 -15.34 -6.49 -10.60
C VAL A 355 -15.28 -7.99 -10.33
N ARG A 356 -16.43 -8.59 -10.02
CA ARG A 356 -16.54 -10.03 -9.79
C ARG A 356 -16.04 -10.80 -11.00
N ARG A 357 -16.34 -10.26 -12.18
CA ARG A 357 -15.88 -10.82 -13.44
C ARG A 357 -14.37 -10.76 -13.61
N ILE A 358 -13.80 -9.56 -13.53
CA ILE A 358 -12.35 -9.32 -13.67
C ILE A 358 -11.53 -10.14 -12.65
N LEU A 359 -12.06 -10.31 -11.44
CA LEU A 359 -11.36 -10.95 -10.33
C LEU A 359 -11.64 -12.45 -10.20
N GLY A 360 -12.43 -13.05 -11.11
CA GLY A 360 -12.73 -14.48 -11.08
C GLY A 360 -13.56 -14.92 -9.87
N LEU A 361 -14.39 -14.03 -9.32
CA LEU A 361 -15.24 -14.31 -8.16
C LEU A 361 -16.54 -15.05 -8.54
N ASP A 362 -16.88 -15.10 -9.82
CA ASP A 362 -18.08 -15.79 -10.30
C ASP A 362 -17.80 -17.27 -10.61
N PRO A 363 -18.56 -18.22 -10.03
CA PRO A 363 -18.33 -19.65 -10.20
C PRO A 363 -18.44 -20.17 -11.64
N SER A 364 -19.10 -19.43 -12.53
CA SER A 364 -19.45 -19.86 -13.89
C SER A 364 -18.34 -19.65 -14.95
N GLN A 365 -17.24 -19.00 -14.61
CA GLN A 365 -16.27 -18.49 -15.60
C GLN A 365 -15.41 -19.53 -16.32
N PHE A 366 -15.38 -20.79 -15.86
CA PHE A 366 -14.58 -21.84 -16.50
C PHE A 366 -15.41 -22.98 -17.10
N ARG A 367 -16.70 -22.74 -17.37
CA ARG A 367 -17.36 -23.55 -18.39
C ARG A 367 -16.96 -23.01 -19.75
N THR A 368 -15.83 -23.48 -20.26
CA THR A 368 -15.59 -23.61 -21.71
C THR A 368 -16.60 -24.62 -22.25
N ASN A 369 -17.89 -24.31 -22.14
CA ASN A 369 -18.86 -24.99 -22.95
C ASN A 369 -18.71 -24.32 -24.31
N SER A 370 -17.94 -25.00 -25.17
CA SER A 370 -18.19 -25.09 -26.60
C SER A 370 -19.65 -25.50 -26.82
N ARG A 371 -20.57 -24.60 -26.52
CA ARG A 371 -21.93 -24.61 -27.02
C ARG A 371 -21.95 -23.46 -27.97
N GLU A 372 -21.81 -23.82 -29.24
CA GLU A 372 -22.24 -23.02 -30.38
C GLU A 372 -23.53 -22.31 -30.00
N SER A 373 -23.44 -21.03 -29.63
CA SER A 373 -24.61 -20.19 -29.64
C SER A 373 -24.93 -20.00 -31.11
N SER A 374 -25.98 -20.67 -31.57
CA SER A 374 -26.59 -20.56 -32.90
C SER A 374 -27.22 -19.18 -33.16
N ARG A 375 -26.73 -18.12 -32.51
CA ARG A 375 -27.00 -16.74 -32.88
C ARG A 375 -25.86 -16.31 -33.79
N ARG A 376 -26.16 -16.14 -35.09
CA ARG A 376 -25.26 -15.40 -35.98
C ARG A 376 -24.97 -14.06 -35.29
N PRO A 377 -23.71 -13.74 -34.97
CA PRO A 377 -23.41 -12.39 -34.52
C PRO A 377 -23.89 -11.48 -35.64
N VAL A 378 -24.73 -10.50 -35.32
CA VAL A 378 -24.86 -9.37 -36.23
C VAL A 378 -23.45 -8.80 -36.33
N GLU A 379 -22.78 -9.00 -37.46
CA GLU A 379 -21.44 -8.47 -37.65
C GLU A 379 -21.53 -6.96 -37.42
N ALA A 380 -20.94 -6.49 -36.32
CA ALA A 380 -20.87 -5.07 -36.06
C ALA A 380 -20.11 -4.44 -37.24
N ILE A 381 -20.72 -3.46 -37.89
CA ILE A 381 -20.09 -2.71 -38.99
C ILE A 381 -18.89 -1.96 -38.42
N ILE A 382 -17.71 -2.55 -38.55
CA ILE A 382 -16.48 -1.91 -38.06
C ILE A 382 -16.25 -0.65 -38.89
N ARG A 383 -16.33 0.51 -38.23
CA ARG A 383 -16.05 1.81 -38.84
C ARG A 383 -14.58 2.13 -38.62
N TYR A 384 -13.75 1.83 -39.61
CA TYR A 384 -12.33 2.14 -39.55
C TYR A 384 -11.79 2.48 -40.95
N PRO A 385 -10.94 3.53 -41.11
CA PRO A 385 -10.52 3.98 -42.44
C PRO A 385 -9.69 2.97 -43.24
N THR A 386 -8.97 2.07 -42.56
CA THR A 386 -8.07 1.08 -43.19
C THR A 386 -8.54 -0.35 -43.00
N LEU A 387 -8.18 -1.25 -43.91
CA LEU A 387 -8.52 -2.66 -43.81
C LEU A 387 -7.79 -3.33 -42.63
N LEU A 388 -8.56 -3.77 -41.63
CA LEU A 388 -8.05 -4.62 -40.55
C LEU A 388 -7.84 -6.05 -41.06
N ASN A 389 -6.74 -6.68 -40.62
CA ASN A 389 -6.52 -8.10 -40.90
C ASN A 389 -7.55 -8.98 -40.15
N PRO A 390 -7.71 -10.27 -40.50
CA PRO A 390 -8.73 -11.13 -39.89
C PRO A 390 -8.66 -11.22 -38.36
N SER A 391 -7.44 -11.26 -37.79
CA SER A 391 -7.24 -11.33 -36.34
C SER A 391 -7.66 -10.04 -35.61
N GLN A 392 -7.34 -8.88 -36.19
CA GLN A 392 -7.73 -7.58 -35.67
C GLN A 392 -9.25 -7.39 -35.77
N ARG A 393 -9.85 -7.81 -36.88
CA ARG A 393 -11.30 -7.78 -37.08
C ARG A 393 -12.03 -8.62 -36.04
N SER A 394 -11.54 -9.84 -35.79
CA SER A 394 -12.08 -10.72 -34.73
C SER A 394 -11.96 -10.07 -33.35
N ALA A 395 -10.85 -9.41 -33.04
CA ALA A 395 -10.66 -8.69 -31.78
C ALA A 395 -11.64 -7.50 -31.63
N VAL A 396 -11.87 -6.72 -32.69
CA VAL A 396 -12.86 -5.63 -32.65
C VAL A 396 -14.27 -6.18 -32.47
N ASN A 397 -14.66 -7.22 -33.21
CA ASN A 397 -15.95 -7.86 -33.06
C ASN A 397 -16.17 -8.38 -31.62
N LEU A 398 -15.13 -8.96 -31.01
CA LEU A 398 -15.19 -9.39 -29.61
C LEU A 398 -15.41 -8.23 -28.64
N ILE A 399 -14.78 -7.08 -28.86
CA ILE A 399 -14.97 -5.86 -28.04
C ILE A 399 -16.40 -5.31 -28.20
N LEU A 400 -16.94 -5.36 -29.42
CA LEU A 400 -18.28 -4.83 -29.73
C LEU A 400 -19.41 -5.77 -29.35
N SER A 401 -19.10 -7.03 -29.05
CA SER A 401 -20.06 -8.06 -28.66
C SER A 401 -20.86 -7.64 -27.43
N GLU A 402 -22.18 -7.79 -27.50
CA GLU A 402 -23.09 -7.57 -26.38
C GLU A 402 -23.37 -8.86 -25.61
N ASP A 403 -22.79 -9.98 -26.04
CA ASP A 403 -22.97 -11.26 -25.40
C ASP A 403 -22.44 -11.21 -23.96
N GLU A 404 -23.19 -11.86 -23.06
CA GLU A 404 -22.84 -11.85 -21.65
C GLU A 404 -21.43 -12.41 -21.45
N GLN A 405 -20.99 -13.40 -22.22
CA GLN A 405 -19.65 -14.00 -22.12
C GLN A 405 -18.50 -13.05 -22.50
N ASP A 406 -18.75 -12.03 -23.31
CA ASP A 406 -17.73 -11.14 -23.88
C ASP A 406 -17.60 -9.80 -23.14
N ARG A 407 -18.46 -9.53 -22.15
CA ARG A 407 -18.43 -8.31 -21.32
C ARG A 407 -17.08 -7.99 -20.70
N VAL A 408 -16.24 -9.00 -20.48
CA VAL A 408 -14.83 -8.84 -20.14
C VAL A 408 -14.06 -9.81 -21.03
N CYS A 409 -13.26 -9.26 -21.94
CA CYS A 409 -12.45 -10.03 -22.86
C CYS A 409 -10.96 -9.69 -22.69
N LEU A 410 -10.09 -10.64 -23.03
CA LEU A 410 -8.65 -10.46 -23.03
C LEU A 410 -8.14 -10.60 -24.46
N ILE A 411 -7.63 -9.50 -25.02
CA ILE A 411 -7.00 -9.51 -26.35
C ILE A 411 -5.49 -9.52 -26.18
N HIS A 412 -4.85 -10.55 -26.73
CA HIS A 412 -3.40 -10.67 -26.74
C HIS A 412 -2.85 -10.29 -28.11
N GLY A 413 -1.92 -9.33 -28.14
CA GLY A 413 -1.20 -8.93 -29.35
C GLY A 413 0.30 -8.80 -29.12
N PRO A 414 1.15 -9.62 -29.79
CA PRO A 414 2.60 -9.45 -29.81
C PRO A 414 3.05 -8.03 -30.22
N PRO A 415 4.33 -7.67 -30.03
CA PRO A 415 4.87 -6.39 -30.54
C PRO A 415 4.62 -6.24 -32.04
N GLY A 416 4.22 -5.04 -32.48
CA GLY A 416 3.98 -4.74 -33.90
C GLY A 416 2.64 -5.21 -34.50
N THR A 417 1.77 -5.92 -33.76
CA THR A 417 0.51 -6.47 -34.32
C THR A 417 -0.65 -5.46 -34.47
N GLY A 418 -0.39 -4.16 -34.34
CA GLY A 418 -1.41 -3.13 -34.51
C GLY A 418 -2.46 -3.07 -33.39
N LYS A 419 -2.07 -3.33 -32.14
CA LYS A 419 -2.97 -3.21 -30.96
C LYS A 419 -3.67 -1.86 -30.87
N THR A 420 -2.93 -0.77 -31.13
CA THR A 420 -3.48 0.59 -31.12
C THR A 420 -4.50 0.80 -32.24
N SER A 421 -4.31 0.17 -33.40
CA SER A 421 -5.30 0.17 -34.48
C SER A 421 -6.60 -0.54 -34.08
N VAL A 422 -6.51 -1.66 -33.35
CA VAL A 422 -7.70 -2.35 -32.80
C VAL A 422 -8.45 -1.43 -31.83
N ILE A 423 -7.74 -0.75 -30.92
CA ILE A 423 -8.34 0.21 -29.99
C ILE A 423 -9.07 1.32 -30.75
N ALA A 424 -8.41 1.95 -31.72
CA ALA A 424 -9.00 3.05 -32.50
C ALA A 424 -10.23 2.59 -33.31
N ALA A 425 -10.16 1.40 -33.93
CA ALA A 425 -11.30 0.82 -34.64
C ALA A 425 -12.49 0.53 -33.72
N SER A 426 -12.24 0.04 -32.51
CA SER A 426 -13.29 -0.18 -31.51
C SER A 426 -13.94 1.13 -31.07
N VAL A 427 -13.16 2.18 -30.81
CA VAL A 427 -13.69 3.51 -30.41
C VAL A 427 -14.60 4.08 -31.50
N LEU A 428 -14.12 4.14 -32.74
CA LEU A 428 -14.91 4.65 -33.88
C LEU A 428 -16.18 3.84 -34.12
N SER A 429 -16.10 2.52 -33.94
CA SER A 429 -17.27 1.66 -34.09
C SER A 429 -18.28 1.89 -32.97
N ILE A 430 -17.84 2.03 -31.70
CA ILE A 430 -18.73 2.33 -30.57
C ILE A 430 -19.44 3.67 -30.77
N ASP A 431 -18.68 4.71 -31.12
CA ASP A 431 -19.21 6.06 -31.39
C ASP A 431 -20.27 6.04 -32.50
N GLY A 432 -19.98 5.36 -33.60
CA GLY A 432 -20.89 5.26 -34.74
C GLY A 432 -22.17 4.44 -34.51
N PHE A 433 -22.22 3.60 -33.48
CA PHE A 433 -23.32 2.67 -33.21
C PHE A 433 -24.16 3.00 -31.99
N LYS A 434 -23.53 3.41 -30.88
CA LYS A 434 -24.20 3.47 -29.57
C LYS A 434 -24.71 4.88 -29.21
N GLY A 435 -24.57 5.84 -30.12
CA GLY A 435 -25.00 7.22 -29.93
C GLY A 435 -24.18 7.97 -28.87
N ARG A 436 -24.44 9.26 -28.70
CA ARG A 436 -23.68 10.16 -27.80
C ARG A 436 -23.86 9.90 -26.30
N ASP A 437 -24.69 8.94 -25.91
CA ASP A 437 -25.02 8.67 -24.50
C ASP A 437 -24.05 7.67 -23.83
N GLN A 438 -23.07 7.12 -24.57
CA GLN A 438 -22.07 6.21 -24.02
C GLN A 438 -20.65 6.76 -24.19
N GLY A 439 -19.96 6.95 -23.06
CA GLY A 439 -18.54 7.35 -23.04
C GLY A 439 -17.60 6.15 -22.99
N VAL A 440 -16.48 6.23 -23.71
CA VAL A 440 -15.42 5.21 -23.69
C VAL A 440 -14.25 5.67 -22.81
N TRP A 441 -13.89 4.85 -21.82
CA TRP A 441 -12.70 5.09 -21.00
C TRP A 441 -11.52 4.27 -21.52
N LEU A 442 -10.49 4.95 -22.02
CA LEU A 442 -9.22 4.35 -22.42
C LEU A 442 -8.19 4.56 -21.31
N VAL A 443 -7.73 3.48 -20.70
CA VAL A 443 -6.80 3.52 -19.55
C VAL A 443 -5.53 2.76 -19.90
N ALA A 444 -4.37 3.35 -19.58
CA ALA A 444 -3.07 2.72 -19.76
C ALA A 444 -2.16 2.97 -18.56
N GLN A 445 -1.15 2.13 -18.38
CA GLN A 445 -0.24 2.19 -17.24
C GLN A 445 0.73 3.39 -17.30
N SER A 446 1.04 3.92 -18.49
CA SER A 446 2.00 5.01 -18.68
C SER A 446 1.42 6.14 -19.52
N ASN A 447 1.83 7.38 -19.22
CA ASN A 447 1.42 8.54 -20.02
C ASN A 447 1.86 8.42 -21.49
N VAL A 448 3.02 7.79 -21.76
CA VAL A 448 3.49 7.51 -23.13
C VAL A 448 2.51 6.57 -23.85
N ALA A 449 1.97 5.56 -23.18
CA ALA A 449 0.98 4.68 -23.79
C ALA A 449 -0.35 5.43 -24.05
N VAL A 450 -0.76 6.31 -23.13
CA VAL A 450 -1.93 7.20 -23.35
C VAL A 450 -1.69 8.11 -24.57
N LYS A 451 -0.49 8.68 -24.70
CA LYS A 451 -0.07 9.48 -25.87
C LYS A 451 -0.17 8.70 -27.17
N ASN A 452 0.41 7.51 -27.23
CA ASN A 452 0.35 6.67 -28.43
C ASN A 452 -1.10 6.29 -28.82
N ILE A 453 -2.00 6.12 -27.84
CA ILE A 453 -3.42 5.89 -28.11
C ILE A 453 -4.07 7.16 -28.68
N ALA A 454 -3.81 8.32 -28.08
CA ALA A 454 -4.35 9.60 -28.52
C ALA A 454 -3.89 9.99 -29.93
N GLU A 455 -2.58 9.86 -30.22
CA GLU A 455 -2.02 10.07 -31.56
C GLU A 455 -2.72 9.16 -32.58
N LYS A 456 -2.96 7.89 -32.23
CA LYS A 456 -3.68 6.96 -33.10
C LYS A 456 -5.13 7.35 -33.36
N LEU A 457 -5.81 7.98 -32.39
CA LEU A 457 -7.16 8.51 -32.58
C LEU A 457 -7.15 9.73 -33.50
N VAL A 458 -6.15 10.60 -33.37
CA VAL A 458 -5.95 11.77 -34.27
C VAL A 458 -5.68 11.32 -35.70
N ASP A 459 -4.85 10.28 -35.91
CA ASP A 459 -4.58 9.71 -37.24
C ASP A 459 -5.85 9.28 -37.98
N VAL A 460 -6.91 8.94 -37.24
CA VAL A 460 -8.21 8.51 -37.79
C VAL A 460 -9.29 9.57 -37.61
N GLU A 461 -8.87 10.82 -37.43
CA GLU A 461 -9.71 12.02 -37.33
C GLU A 461 -10.71 12.03 -36.17
N PHE A 462 -10.48 11.19 -35.15
CA PHE A 462 -11.27 11.18 -33.93
C PHE A 462 -10.71 12.19 -32.92
N LEU A 463 -11.34 13.36 -32.83
CA LEU A 463 -10.90 14.48 -31.98
C LEU A 463 -11.78 14.72 -30.75
N ASP A 464 -12.92 14.04 -30.62
CA ASP A 464 -13.86 14.22 -29.51
C ASP A 464 -13.45 13.38 -28.29
N TYR A 465 -12.31 13.74 -27.69
CA TYR A 465 -11.84 13.11 -26.46
C TYR A 465 -11.13 14.09 -25.53
N LYS A 466 -11.12 13.72 -24.24
CA LYS A 466 -10.36 14.43 -23.20
C LYS A 466 -9.23 13.54 -22.70
N ILE A 467 -8.10 14.17 -22.38
CA ILE A 467 -6.91 13.47 -21.92
C ILE A 467 -6.65 13.84 -20.47
N LEU A 468 -6.45 12.82 -19.65
CA LEU A 468 -6.01 12.97 -18.27
C LEU A 468 -4.57 12.49 -18.17
N VAL A 469 -3.63 13.43 -18.00
CA VAL A 469 -2.22 13.16 -17.71
C VAL A 469 -1.84 13.72 -16.36
N SER A 470 -0.85 13.10 -15.71
CA SER A 470 -0.28 13.66 -14.49
C SER A 470 0.26 15.08 -14.75
N LYS A 471 0.02 16.02 -13.84
CA LYS A 471 0.58 17.41 -13.88
C LYS A 471 2.06 17.42 -14.26
N ASP A 472 2.77 16.47 -13.70
CA ASP A 472 4.19 16.22 -13.86
C ASP A 472 4.64 15.79 -15.26
N PHE A 473 3.75 15.30 -16.12
CA PHE A 473 4.02 14.90 -17.51
C PHE A 473 3.41 15.89 -18.50
N HIS A 474 2.70 16.91 -18.03
CA HIS A 474 2.01 17.87 -18.88
C HIS A 474 2.95 18.53 -19.91
N PHE A 475 4.21 18.80 -19.52
CA PHE A 475 5.22 19.42 -20.39
C PHE A 475 5.93 18.43 -21.34
N ASP A 476 5.69 17.12 -21.18
CA ASP A 476 6.25 16.06 -22.04
C ASP A 476 5.14 15.42 -22.94
N TRP A 477 3.91 15.96 -22.93
CA TRP A 477 2.79 15.54 -23.78
C TRP A 477 3.01 15.94 -25.23
#